data_AF-A0A379WJY5-F1
#
_entry.id   AF-A0A379WJY5-F1
#
_cell.length_a   1.000
_cell.length_b   1.000
_cell.length_c   1.000
_cell.angle_alpha   90.00
_cell.angle_beta   90.00
_cell.angle_gamma   90.00
#
_symmetry.space_group_name_H-M   'P 1'
#
loop_
_entity.id
_entity.type
_entity.pdbx_description
1 polymer ?
#
loop_
_entity_poly.entity_id
_entity_poly.type
_entity_poly.pdbx_seq_one_letter_code
_entity_poly.pdbx_strand_id
1 'polypeptide(L)' 'MIIENPERLGLAQLHQLRGRVGRGAVASHCVLLYKSPLSKTAQKRLQVLRDSNDGFVIAQKDLEIPRPGRITGHAPDG' A
#
# COMPACT_ATOMS: atom_id res chain seq x y z
N MET A 1 14.50 4.97 -3.11
CA MET A 1 14.11 4.12 -1.97
C MET A 1 13.83 2.72 -2.46
N ILE A 2 14.28 1.71 -1.73
CA ILE A 2 13.97 0.30 -1.99
C ILE A 2 13.17 -0.22 -0.80
N ILE A 3 12.05 -0.89 -1.06
CA ILE A 3 11.24 -1.58 -0.04
C ILE A 3 11.31 -3.06 -0.36
N GLU A 4 11.98 -3.82 0.50
CA GLU A 4 12.05 -5.28 0.43
C GLU A 4 10.85 -5.92 1.13
N ASN A 5 10.38 -7.03 0.58
CA ASN A 5 9.23 -7.79 1.08
C ASN A 5 7.97 -6.93 1.34
N PRO A 6 7.58 -6.02 0.42
CA PRO A 6 6.47 -5.10 0.62
C PRO A 6 5.12 -5.82 0.76
N GLU A 7 5.00 -7.06 0.28
CA GLU A 7 3.81 -7.91 0.42
C GLU A 7 3.43 -8.21 1.88
N ARG A 8 4.38 -8.04 2.81
CA ARG A 8 4.16 -8.24 4.25
C ARG A 8 3.63 -7.00 4.97
N LEU A 9 3.61 -5.85 4.29
CA LEU A 9 3.24 -4.56 4.87
C LEU A 9 1.82 -4.15 4.49
N GLY A 10 1.18 -3.35 5.36
CA GLY A 10 -0.08 -2.69 5.04
C GLY A 10 0.11 -1.52 4.07
N LEU A 11 -0.95 -1.14 3.35
CA LEU A 11 -0.90 0.00 2.42
C LEU A 11 -0.50 1.31 3.10
N ALA A 12 -1.03 1.56 4.30
CA ALA A 12 -0.65 2.74 5.09
C ALA A 12 0.86 2.76 5.40
N GLN A 13 1.45 1.63 5.81
CA GLN A 13 2.89 1.54 6.07
C GLN A 13 3.72 1.76 4.81
N LEU A 14 3.31 1.15 3.69
CA LEU A 14 3.97 1.33 2.40
C LEU A 14 3.94 2.80 1.93
N HIS A 15 2.80 3.47 2.10
CA HIS A 15 2.64 4.89 1.78
C HIS A 15 3.55 5.78 2.64
N GLN A 16 3.58 5.54 3.95
CA GLN A 16 4.43 6.28 4.88
C GLN A 16 5.92 6.07 4.57
N LEU A 17 6.33 4.84 4.25
CA LEU A 17 7.69 4.53 3.82
C LEU A 17 8.05 5.29 2.54
N ARG A 18 7.21 5.19 1.50
CA ARG A 18 7.40 5.90 0.21
C ARG A 18 7.58 7.42 0.41
N GLY A 19 6.84 8.03 1.34
CA GLY A 19 6.90 9.47 1.63
C GLY A 19 8.18 9.96 2.32
N ARG A 20 9.11 9.06 2.69
CA ARG A 20 10.41 9.42 3.29
C ARG A 20 11.46 9.87 2.27
N VAL A 21 11.17 9.79 0.97
CA VAL A 21 12.05 10.26 -0.12
C VAL A 21 11.31 11.26 -1.02
N GLY A 22 12.04 12.05 -1.82
CA GLY A 22 11.44 12.95 -2.82
C GLY A 22 11.11 14.36 -2.36
N ARG A 23 11.84 14.92 -1.39
CA ARG A 23 11.67 16.33 -0.93
C ARG A 23 12.54 17.36 -1.68
N GLY A 24 13.32 16.94 -2.67
CA GLY A 24 14.19 17.81 -3.46
C GLY A 24 13.67 18.01 -4.89
N ALA A 25 14.33 18.88 -5.65
CA ALA A 25 13.99 19.14 -7.06
C ALA A 25 14.25 17.95 -7.99
N VAL A 26 15.01 16.95 -7.53
CA VAL A 26 15.35 15.75 -8.30
C VAL A 26 14.27 14.69 -8.10
N ALA A 27 13.79 14.13 -9.21
CA ALA A 27 12.86 13.02 -9.20
C ALA A 27 13.41 11.86 -8.35
N SER A 28 12.56 11.32 -7.48
CA SER A 28 12.90 10.20 -6.60
C SER A 28 12.07 8.98 -6.99
N HIS A 29 12.70 7.81 -6.95
CA HIS A 29 12.05 6.54 -7.26
C HIS A 29 11.85 5.69 -6.00
N CYS A 30 10.74 4.97 -5.95
CA CYS A 30 10.45 3.93 -4.97
C CYS A 30 10.35 2.60 -5.70
N VAL A 31 11.24 1.65 -5.36
CA VAL A 31 11.31 0.32 -5.95
C VAL A 31 10.79 -0.70 -4.93
N LEU A 32 9.87 -1.55 -5.38
CA LEU A 32 9.25 -2.60 -4.58
C LEU A 32 9.86 -3.95 -4.97
N LEU A 33 10.63 -4.56 -4.06
CA LEU A 33 11.28 -5.85 -4.28
C LEU A 33 10.50 -6.95 -3.57
N TYR A 34 9.80 -7.77 -4.35
CA TYR A 34 9.04 -8.93 -3.85
C TYR A 34 9.44 -10.20 -4.59
N LYS A 35 9.14 -11.35 -4.00
CA LYS A 35 9.27 -12.66 -4.65
C LYS A 35 7.92 -13.13 -5.17
N SER A 36 7.91 -13.73 -6.36
CA SER A 36 6.73 -14.39 -6.91
C SER A 36 6.61 -15.83 -6.37
N PRO A 37 5.37 -16.39 -6.29
CA PRO A 37 4.10 -15.73 -6.59
C PRO A 37 3.58 -14.86 -5.43
N LEU A 38 2.89 -13.77 -5.77
CA LEU A 38 2.15 -12.97 -4.80
C LEU A 38 0.76 -13.55 -4.58
N SER A 39 0.23 -13.42 -3.35
CA SER A 39 -1.20 -13.63 -3.13
C SER A 39 -2.01 -12.56 -3.88
N LYS A 40 -3.27 -12.87 -4.23
CA LYS A 40 -4.17 -11.90 -4.89
C LYS A 40 -4.29 -10.60 -4.10
N THR A 41 -4.36 -10.70 -2.78
CA THR A 41 -4.44 -9.55 -1.87
C THR A 41 -3.15 -8.72 -1.88
N ALA A 42 -1.98 -9.37 -1.82
CA ALA A 42 -0.70 -8.69 -1.91
C ALA A 42 -0.55 -7.98 -3.26
N GLN A 43 -0.88 -8.66 -4.36
CA GLN A 43 -0.83 -8.07 -5.70
C GLN A 43 -1.70 -6.81 -5.81
N LYS A 44 -2.96 -6.86 -5.32
CA LYS A 44 -3.85 -5.68 -5.28
C LYS A 44 -3.26 -4.53 -4.47
N ARG A 45 -2.67 -4.80 -3.30
CA ARG A 45 -2.03 -3.75 -2.48
C ARG A 45 -0.86 -3.09 -3.20
N LEU A 46 0.06 -3.88 -3.76
CA LEU A 46 1.21 -3.33 -4.45
C LEU A 46 0.80 -2.54 -5.70
N GLN A 47 -0.27 -2.97 -6.39
CA GLN A 47 -0.84 -2.26 -7.53
C GLN A 47 -1.39 -0.88 -7.12
N VAL A 48 -2.16 -0.79 -6.02
CA VAL A 48 -2.66 0.50 -5.49
C VAL A 48 -1.52 1.48 -5.22
N LEU A 49 -0.42 1.00 -4.62
CA LEU A 49 0.74 1.85 -4.33
C LEU A 49 1.47 2.31 -5.61
N ARG A 50 1.41 1.52 -6.67
CA ARG A 50 1.98 1.86 -7.99
C ARG A 50 1.11 2.88 -8.73
N ASP A 51 -0.21 2.74 -8.64
CA ASP A 51 -1.15 3.53 -9.42
C ASP A 51 -1.47 4.88 -8.81
N SER A 52 -1.30 5.05 -7.49
CA SER A 52 -1.63 6.30 -6.82
C SER A 52 -0.60 6.74 -5.78
N ASN A 53 -0.35 8.04 -5.78
CA ASN A 53 0.37 8.72 -4.72
C ASN A 53 -0.53 9.39 -3.68
N ASP A 54 -1.83 9.49 -3.94
CA ASP A 54 -2.80 10.18 -3.11
C ASP A 54 -3.13 9.38 -1.84
N GLY A 55 -2.91 10.01 -0.68
CA GLY A 55 -3.17 9.40 0.62
C GLY A 55 -4.65 9.05 0.85
N PHE A 56 -5.59 9.80 0.29
CA PHE A 56 -7.03 9.53 0.40
C PHE A 56 -7.42 8.28 -0.39
N VAL A 57 -6.95 8.18 -1.64
CA VAL A 57 -7.17 6.99 -2.49
C VAL A 57 -6.57 5.74 -1.82
N ILE A 58 -5.37 5.85 -1.28
CA ILE A 58 -4.71 4.76 -0.58
C ILE A 58 -5.49 4.33 0.67
N ALA A 59 -5.95 5.29 1.47
CA ALA A 59 -6.75 5.01 2.66
C ALA A 59 -8.07 4.30 2.32
N GLN A 60 -8.78 4.77 1.29
CA GLN A 60 -10.00 4.13 0.79
C GLN A 60 -9.73 2.68 0.36
N LYS A 61 -8.68 2.44 -0.44
CA LYS A 61 -8.33 1.08 -0.88
C LYS A 61 -7.90 0.17 0.28
N ASP A 62 -7.24 0.71 1.30
CA ASP A 62 -6.85 -0.06 2.50
C ASP A 62 -8.05 -0.42 3.40
N LEU A 63 -9.20 0.26 3.23
CA LEU A 63 -10.49 -0.13 3.83
C LEU A 63 -11.18 -1.24 3.03
N GLU A 64 -11.15 -1.15 1.70
CA GLU A 64 -11.76 -2.12 0.78
C GLU A 64 -11.05 -3.48 0.77
N ILE A 65 -9.71 -3.49 0.93
CA ILE A 65 -8.91 -4.73 0.87
C ILE A 65 -9.05 -5.52 2.18
N PRO A 66 -9.46 -6.80 2.14
CA PRO A 66 -9.57 -7.64 3.33
C PRO A 66 -8.23 -7.79 4.05
N ARG A 67 -8.24 -7.56 5.37
CA ARG A 67 -7.08 -7.81 6.24
C ARG A 67 -7.26 -9.10 7.00
N PRO A 68 -6.23 -9.96 7.10
CA PRO A 68 -6.26 -11.11 7.98
C PRO A 68 -6.62 -10.69 9.40
N GLY A 69 -7.61 -11.34 10.00
CA GLY A 69 -8.02 -11.08 11.40
C GLY A 69 -8.85 -9.82 11.62
N ARG A 70 -9.21 -9.04 10.60
CA ARG A 70 -10.18 -7.95 10.78
C ARG A 70 -11.59 -8.53 10.87
N ILE A 71 -12.20 -8.49 12.06
CA ILE A 71 -13.65 -8.64 12.18
C ILE A 71 -14.29 -7.49 11.39
N THR A 72 -14.96 -7.80 10.30
CA THR A 72 -15.74 -6.78 9.56
C THR A 72 -16.99 -6.49 10.36
N GLY A 73 -16.88 -5.59 11.33
CA GLY A 73 -18.03 -4.86 11.83
C GLY A 73 -18.49 -3.92 10.72
N HIS A 74 -19.35 -4.39 9.82
CA HIS A 74 -20.24 -3.49 9.10
C HIS A 74 -21.19 -2.93 10.15
N ALA A 75 -20.83 -1.80 10.77
CA ALA A 75 -21.86 -0.87 11.15
C ALA A 75 -22.33 -0.24 9.83
N PRO A 76 -23.59 -0.46 9.40
CA PRO A 76 -24.16 0.41 8.38
C PRO A 76 -24.20 1.81 9.00
N ASP A 77 -23.41 2.74 8.47
CA ASP A 77 -23.75 4.14 8.61
C ASP A 77 -25.09 4.34 7.89
N GLY A 78 -26.02 5.01 8.59
CA GLY A 78 -27.38 5.28 8.11
C GLY A 78 -27.45 6.14 6.86
#